data_AF-A0A8E2BF73-F1
#
_entry.id   AF-A0A8E2BF73-F1
#
_cell.length_a   1.000
_cell.length_b   1.000
_cell.length_c   1.000
_cell.angle_alpha   90.00
_cell.angle_beta   90.00
_cell.angle_gamma   90.00
#
_symmetry.space_group_name_H-M   'P 1'
#
loop_
_entity.id
_entity.type
_entity.pdbx_description
1 polymer ?
#
loop_
_entity_poly.entity_id
_entity_poly.type
_entity_poly.pdbx_seq_one_letter_code
_entity_poly.pdbx_strand_id
1 'polypeptide(L)'
;MVGKYADHLPLYRQAQIYARQGVNLDRSTLADWVGKAAFLLRPIHERLFERLKASGKLFADETTAPVLDRGRTKTGQLFAYARDDRPWGGIADLASPISMRPTARPNSHCGTFRASSESCKSTATPDTGRCPSAMP
;
A
#
# COMPACT_ATOMS: atom_id res chain seq x y z
N MET A 1 -17.99 -0.95 -2.82
CA MET A 1 -16.55 -1.20 -2.96
C MET A 1 -15.83 -0.09 -3.71
N VAL A 2 -16.25 0.24 -4.94
CA VAL A 2 -15.65 1.33 -5.73
C VAL A 2 -15.59 2.64 -4.93
N GLY A 3 -16.70 3.06 -4.33
CA GLY A 3 -16.71 4.24 -3.46
C GLY A 3 -15.66 4.25 -2.36
N LYS A 4 -15.33 3.09 -1.76
CA LYS A 4 -14.33 3.03 -0.68
C LYS A 4 -12.90 3.18 -1.20
N TYR A 5 -12.60 2.57 -2.34
CA TYR A 5 -11.24 2.39 -2.83
C TYR A 5 -10.87 3.34 -3.98
N ALA A 6 -11.80 3.62 -4.90
CA ALA A 6 -11.61 4.57 -5.98
C ALA A 6 -11.92 6.01 -5.55
N ASP A 7 -13.01 6.20 -4.80
CA ASP A 7 -13.49 7.56 -4.43
C ASP A 7 -13.12 7.96 -2.99
N HIS A 8 -12.30 7.15 -2.32
CA HIS A 8 -11.86 7.38 -0.93
C HIS A 8 -12.98 7.65 0.08
N LEU A 9 -14.19 7.16 -0.18
CA LEU A 9 -15.36 7.40 0.66
C LEU A 9 -15.37 6.44 1.85
N PRO A 10 -15.27 6.92 3.10
CA PRO A 10 -15.27 6.04 4.26
C PRO A 10 -16.60 5.29 4.42
N LEU A 11 -16.56 4.07 4.98
CA LEU A 11 -17.73 3.18 5.05
C LEU A 11 -18.92 3.78 5.82
N TYR A 12 -18.65 4.56 6.88
CA TYR A 12 -19.72 5.24 7.62
C TYR A 12 -20.47 6.24 6.73
N ARG A 13 -19.76 6.92 5.81
CA ARG A 13 -20.34 7.91 4.90
C ARG A 13 -21.12 7.22 3.78
N GLN A 14 -20.67 6.05 3.32
CA GLN A 14 -21.44 5.20 2.41
C GLN A 14 -22.75 4.73 3.04
N ALA A 15 -22.73 4.25 4.28
CA ALA A 15 -23.93 3.85 5.01
C ALA A 15 -24.96 5.00 5.11
N GLN A 16 -24.51 6.22 5.40
CA GLN A 16 -25.37 7.40 5.42
C GLN A 16 -25.97 7.76 4.06
N ILE A 17 -25.24 7.56 2.95
CA ILE A 17 -25.76 7.78 1.61
C ILE A 17 -26.85 6.76 1.28
N TYR A 18 -26.63 5.48 1.60
CA TYR A 18 -27.65 4.44 1.40
C TYR A 18 -28.90 4.69 2.25
N ALA A 19 -28.74 5.17 3.48
CA ALA A 19 -29.88 5.52 4.33
C ALA A 19 -30.77 6.61 3.71
N ARG A 20 -30.19 7.57 2.99
CA ARG A 20 -30.96 8.60 2.24
C ARG A 20 -31.74 8.03 1.07
N GLN A 21 -31.31 6.87 0.55
CA GLN A 21 -32.00 6.13 -0.52
C GLN A 21 -32.99 5.10 0.05
N GLY A 22 -33.25 5.10 1.37
CA GLY A 22 -34.14 4.17 2.04
C GLY A 22 -33.52 2.80 2.35
N VAL A 23 -32.22 2.62 2.10
CA VAL A 23 -31.51 1.36 2.35
C VAL A 23 -30.72 1.48 3.65
N ASN A 24 -31.19 0.81 4.70
CA ASN A 24 -30.52 0.81 6.00
C ASN A 24 -29.45 -0.30 6.05
N LEU A 25 -28.18 0.07 5.91
CA LEU A 25 -27.03 -0.82 5.97
C LEU A 25 -26.11 -0.40 7.11
N ASP A 26 -25.82 -1.33 8.03
CA ASP A 26 -24.86 -1.06 9.09
C ASP A 26 -23.42 -1.03 8.56
N ARG A 27 -22.57 -0.25 9.22
CA ARG A 27 -21.15 -0.14 8.90
C ARG A 27 -20.43 -1.49 9.04
N SER A 28 -20.80 -2.32 10.01
CA SER A 28 -20.24 -3.66 10.21
C SER A 28 -20.51 -4.56 9.00
N THR A 29 -21.74 -4.55 8.48
CA THR A 29 -22.11 -5.34 7.29
C THR A 29 -21.27 -4.95 6.08
N LEU A 30 -21.07 -3.65 5.84
CA LEU A 30 -20.21 -3.17 4.76
C LEU A 30 -18.74 -3.60 4.98
N ALA A 31 -18.26 -3.55 6.22
CA ALA A 31 -16.90 -3.99 6.56
C ALA A 31 -16.73 -5.51 6.37
N ASP A 32 -17.74 -6.32 6.71
CA ASP A 32 -17.73 -7.77 6.50
C ASP A 32 -17.66 -8.11 5.02
N TRP A 33 -18.39 -7.37 4.18
CA TRP A 33 -18.31 -7.54 2.72
C TRP A 33 -16.92 -7.19 2.19
N VAL A 34 -16.30 -6.12 2.72
CA VAL A 34 -14.90 -5.78 2.39
C VAL A 34 -13.98 -6.93 2.75
N GLY A 35 -14.13 -7.48 3.96
CA GLY A 35 -13.32 -8.60 4.45
C GLY A 35 -13.45 -9.85 3.58
N LYS A 36 -14.68 -10.22 3.19
CA LYS A 36 -14.95 -11.36 2.29
C LYS A 36 -14.32 -11.16 0.92
N ALA A 37 -14.47 -9.97 0.33
CA ALA A 37 -13.86 -9.65 -0.95
C ALA A 37 -12.33 -9.73 -0.87
N ALA A 38 -11.72 -9.16 0.17
CA ALA A 38 -10.27 -9.23 0.39
C ALA A 38 -9.76 -10.66 0.59
N PHE A 39 -10.54 -11.51 1.27
CA PHE A 39 -10.22 -12.93 1.42
C PHE A 39 -10.21 -13.66 0.07
N LEU A 40 -11.22 -13.44 -0.77
CA LEU A 40 -11.31 -14.06 -2.09
C LEU A 40 -10.24 -13.55 -3.08
N LEU A 41 -9.78 -12.31 -2.93
CA LEU A 41 -8.72 -11.74 -3.77
C LEU A 41 -7.31 -12.16 -3.37
N ARG A 42 -7.13 -12.78 -2.20
CA ARG A 42 -5.83 -13.21 -1.68
C ARG A 42 -5.01 -14.06 -2.66
N PRO A 43 -5.53 -15.15 -3.27
CA PRO A 43 -4.74 -15.98 -4.18
C PRO A 43 -4.27 -15.23 -5.43
N ILE A 44 -5.06 -14.27 -5.93
CA ILE A 44 -4.69 -13.42 -7.06
C ILE A 44 -3.53 -12.50 -6.68
N HIS A 45 -3.64 -11.86 -5.51
CA HIS A 45 -2.57 -11.03 -4.96
C HIS A 45 -1.28 -11.82 -4.77
N GLU A 46 -1.35 -13.01 -4.17
CA GLU A 46 -0.19 -13.90 -3.98
C GLU A 46 0.47 -14.26 -5.31
N ARG A 47 -0.33 -14.65 -6.32
CA ARG A 47 0.19 -15.00 -7.64
C ARG A 47 0.84 -13.83 -8.37
N LEU A 48 0.25 -12.64 -8.29
CA LEU A 48 0.84 -11.41 -8.84
C LEU A 48 2.16 -11.09 -8.15
N PHE A 49 2.20 -11.22 -6.83
CA PHE A 49 3.39 -10.93 -6.05
C PHE A 49 4.54 -11.91 -6.33
N GLU A 50 4.25 -13.20 -6.51
CA GLU A 50 5.24 -14.20 -6.97
C GLU A 50 5.83 -13.83 -8.33
N ARG A 51 4.99 -13.46 -9.30
CA ARG A 51 5.45 -13.07 -10.64
C ARG A 51 6.37 -11.85 -10.59
N LEU A 52 6.10 -10.91 -9.70
CA LEU A 52 6.95 -9.73 -9.53
C LEU A 52 8.26 -10.05 -8.84
N LYS A 53 8.25 -10.94 -7.85
CA LYS A 53 9.49 -11.43 -7.22
C LYS A 53 10.42 -12.14 -8.19
N ALA A 54 9.86 -12.82 -9.19
CA ALA A 54 10.62 -13.49 -10.23
C ALA A 54 11.15 -12.55 -11.32
N SER A 55 10.72 -11.29 -11.36
CA SER A 55 11.16 -10.32 -12.36
C SER A 55 12.60 -9.87 -12.13
N GLY A 56 13.31 -9.60 -13.23
CA GLY A 56 14.70 -9.10 -13.17
C GLY A 56 14.81 -7.64 -12.74
N LYS A 57 13.71 -6.87 -12.84
CA LYS A 57 13.65 -5.45 -12.51
C LYS A 57 12.35 -5.12 -11.81
N LEU A 58 12.44 -4.47 -10.66
CA LEU A 58 11.31 -4.13 -9.79
C LEU A 58 11.49 -2.72 -9.25
N PHE A 59 10.42 -1.94 -9.30
CA PHE A 59 10.32 -0.66 -8.61
C PHE A 59 9.58 -0.88 -7.30
N ALA A 60 10.12 -0.34 -6.21
CA ALA A 60 9.51 -0.38 -4.89
C ALA A 60 9.45 1.05 -4.34
N ASP A 61 8.25 1.49 -3.98
CA ASP A 61 8.03 2.76 -3.29
C ASP A 61 7.66 2.48 -1.83
N GLU A 62 8.35 3.13 -0.90
CA GLU A 62 8.13 3.02 0.55
C GLU A 62 7.40 4.27 1.04
N THR A 63 6.14 4.10 1.47
CA THR A 63 5.33 5.18 2.05
C THR A 63 5.04 4.87 3.51
N THR A 64 5.42 5.79 4.39
CA THR A 64 5.12 5.69 5.84
C THR A 64 3.67 6.09 6.11
N ALA A 65 2.93 5.30 6.89
CA ALA A 65 1.54 5.57 7.24
C ALA A 65 1.24 5.23 8.71
N PRO A 66 0.37 6.01 9.40
CA PRO A 66 -0.08 5.67 10.75
C PRO A 66 -1.03 4.46 10.69
N VAL A 67 -0.69 3.41 11.45
CA VAL A 67 -1.46 2.16 11.52
C VAL A 67 -1.98 1.98 12.93
N LEU A 68 -3.27 1.68 13.06
CA LEU A 68 -3.86 1.33 14.34
C LEU A 68 -3.52 -0.13 14.69
N ASP A 69 -2.80 -0.34 15.78
CA ASP A 69 -2.44 -1.66 16.31
C ASP A 69 -2.87 -1.78 17.77
N ARG A 70 -3.82 -2.68 18.06
CA ARG A 70 -4.30 -3.00 19.42
C ARG A 70 -4.57 -1.77 20.31
N GLY A 71 -5.23 -0.76 19.74
CA GLY A 71 -5.60 0.48 20.45
C GLY A 71 -4.48 1.53 20.56
N ARG A 72 -3.31 1.30 19.97
CA ARG A 72 -2.23 2.30 19.85
C ARG A 72 -1.88 2.54 18.39
N THR A 73 -1.64 3.78 18.02
CA THR A 73 -1.16 4.12 16.68
C THR A 73 0.35 3.84 16.61
N LYS A 74 0.76 3.01 15.66
CA LYS A 74 2.17 2.75 15.34
C LYS A 74 2.45 3.23 13.93
N THR A 75 3.67 3.71 13.72
CA THR A 75 4.17 4.02 12.38
C THR A 75 4.39 2.71 11.62
N GLY A 76 3.61 2.49 10.56
CA GLY A 76 3.77 1.37 9.64
C GLY A 76 4.28 1.82 8.29
N GLN A 77 4.70 0.85 7.47
CA GLN A 77 5.23 1.10 6.13
C GLN A 77 4.38 0.37 5.10
N LEU A 78 4.02 1.08 4.05
CA LEU A 78 3.39 0.59 2.83
C LEU A 78 4.48 0.47 1.76
N PHE A 79 4.54 -0.69 1.12
CA PHE A 79 5.43 -0.94 -0.02
C PHE A 79 4.58 -1.13 -1.27
N ALA A 80 4.69 -0.20 -2.22
CA ALA A 80 4.10 -0.37 -3.54
C ALA A 80 5.14 -0.96 -4.48
N TYR A 81 4.86 -2.13 -5.02
CA TYR A 81 5.72 -2.77 -6.00
C TYR A 81 5.16 -2.56 -7.39
N ALA A 82 6.02 -2.24 -8.35
CA ALA A 82 5.64 -2.13 -9.75
C ALA A 82 6.71 -2.75 -10.64
N ARG A 83 6.27 -3.46 -11.68
CA ARG A 83 7.11 -3.82 -12.81
C ARG A 83 6.63 -3.06 -14.03
N ASP A 84 7.53 -2.27 -14.60
CA ASP A 84 7.32 -1.64 -15.91
C ASP A 84 8.63 -1.64 -16.70
N ASP A 85 8.74 -2.56 -17.66
CA ASP A 85 9.90 -2.63 -18.55
C ASP A 85 9.67 -1.86 -19.87
N ARG A 86 8.48 -1.28 -20.09
CA ARG A 86 8.11 -0.63 -21.37
C ARG A 86 8.95 0.61 -21.71
N PRO A 87 9.35 1.48 -20.76
CA PRO A 87 10.23 2.61 -21.06
C PRO A 87 11.61 2.20 -21.61
N TRP A 88 11.95 0.90 -21.51
CA TRP A 88 13.24 0.32 -21.89
C TRP A 88 13.08 -0.71 -23.01
N GLY A 89 11.96 -0.70 -23.73
CA GLY A 89 11.68 -1.61 -24.86
C GLY A 89 11.26 -3.03 -24.44
N GLY A 90 10.91 -3.25 -23.18
CA GLY A 90 10.44 -4.56 -22.69
C GLY A 90 8.97 -4.85 -23.00
N ILE A 91 8.65 -6.12 -23.26
CA ILE A 91 7.29 -6.64 -23.53
C ILE A 91 6.56 -6.98 -22.21
N ALA A 92 6.84 -6.25 -21.13
CA ALA A 92 6.32 -6.60 -19.81
C ALA A 92 4.86 -6.17 -19.63
N ASP A 93 4.02 -7.10 -19.17
CA ASP A 93 2.72 -6.77 -18.60
C ASP A 93 2.92 -5.96 -17.30
N LEU A 94 2.19 -4.84 -17.20
CA LEU A 94 2.12 -4.03 -15.99
C LEU A 94 1.50 -4.84 -14.84
N ALA A 95 2.25 -5.01 -13.76
CA ALA A 95 1.72 -5.53 -12.49
C ALA A 95 2.20 -4.66 -11.33
N SER A 96 1.26 -4.18 -10.51
CA SER A 96 1.55 -3.27 -9.40
C SER A 96 0.78 -3.58 -8.09
N PRO A 97 1.14 -4.64 -7.33
CA PRO A 97 0.58 -4.93 -6.02
C PRO A 97 1.20 -4.08 -4.92
N ILE A 98 0.38 -3.77 -3.92
CA ILE A 98 0.77 -3.04 -2.72
C ILE A 98 0.77 -4.02 -1.55
N SER A 99 1.88 -4.06 -0.82
CA SER A 99 2.04 -4.85 0.40
C SER A 99 2.20 -3.93 1.60
N MET A 100 1.50 -4.21 2.69
CA MET A 100 1.59 -3.44 3.94
C MET A 100 2.23 -4.27 5.03
N ARG A 101 3.20 -3.71 5.74
CA ARG A 101 3.79 -4.37 6.92
C ARG A 101 3.79 -3.44 8.13
N PRO A 102 3.21 -3.87 9.27
CA PRO A 102 3.43 -3.20 10.54
C PRO A 102 4.91 -3.35 10.91
N THR A 103 5.61 -2.23 11.13
CA THR A 103 7.00 -2.19 11.58
C THR A 103 7.98 -3.01 10.73
N ALA A 104 8.33 -2.51 9.54
CA ALA A 104 9.50 -3.00 8.80
C ALA A 104 10.69 -2.04 9.00
N ARG A 105 11.91 -2.59 8.95
CA ARG A 105 13.13 -1.78 8.77
C ARG A 105 13.29 -1.54 7.27
N PRO A 106 13.70 -0.33 6.81
CA PRO A 106 13.68 0.05 5.39
C PRO A 106 14.36 -0.97 4.45
N ASN A 107 15.48 -1.57 4.90
CA ASN A 107 16.31 -2.42 4.03
C ASN A 107 16.10 -3.94 4.20
N SER A 108 15.26 -4.41 5.12
CA SER A 108 15.12 -5.86 5.34
C SER A 108 14.17 -6.55 4.36
N HIS A 109 13.37 -5.78 3.62
CA HIS A 109 12.34 -6.33 2.73
C HIS A 109 12.91 -6.73 1.36
N CYS A 110 13.87 -5.96 0.85
CA CYS A 110 14.38 -6.09 -0.52
C CYS A 110 15.26 -7.34 -0.73
N GLY A 111 15.84 -7.90 0.35
CA GLY A 111 16.77 -9.04 0.27
C GLY A 111 16.16 -10.39 -0.18
N THR A 112 14.84 -10.44 -0.41
CA THR A 112 14.14 -11.65 -0.89
C THR A 112 13.75 -11.59 -2.37
N PHE A 113 14.06 -10.50 -3.05
CA PHE A 113 13.73 -10.30 -4.46
C PHE A 113 14.91 -10.68 -5.35
N ARG A 114 14.62 -11.25 -6.52
CA ARG A 114 15.63 -11.61 -7.53
C ARG A 114 16.10 -10.41 -8.36
N ALA A 115 15.43 -9.27 -8.24
CA ALA A 115 15.70 -8.05 -8.99
C ALA A 115 16.97 -7.34 -8.51
N SER A 116 17.70 -6.69 -9.41
CA SER A 116 18.85 -5.86 -9.06
C SER A 116 18.40 -4.67 -8.21
N SER A 117 19.06 -4.47 -7.06
CA SER A 117 18.69 -3.50 -6.01
C SER A 117 19.00 -2.03 -6.35
N GLU A 118 19.17 -1.68 -7.63
CA GLU A 118 19.76 -0.39 -8.04
C GLU A 118 18.88 0.85 -7.79
N SER A 119 17.61 0.68 -7.41
CA SER A 119 16.69 1.82 -7.20
C SER A 119 16.23 2.01 -5.74
N CYS A 120 16.73 1.25 -4.77
CA CYS A 120 16.37 1.42 -3.36
C CYS A 120 17.18 2.58 -2.74
N LYS A 121 16.96 3.82 -3.20
CA LYS A 121 17.43 5.00 -2.46
C LYS A 121 16.34 5.42 -1.47
N SER A 122 16.46 4.95 -0.23
CA SER A 122 15.67 5.50 0.87
C SER A 122 16.08 6.96 1.09
N THR A 123 15.30 7.91 0.58
CA THR A 123 15.33 9.28 1.13
C THR A 123 14.63 9.23 2.47
N ALA A 124 15.37 8.82 3.50
CA ALA A 124 14.99 9.07 4.87
C ALA A 124 14.97 10.59 5.06
N THR A 125 13.79 11.17 5.18
CA THR A 125 13.63 12.51 5.72
C THR A 125 14.13 12.48 7.17
N PRO A 126 15.13 13.29 7.57
CA PRO A 126 15.50 13.38 8.97
C PRO A 126 14.34 14.01 9.72
N ASP A 127 13.85 13.29 10.73
CA ASP A 127 12.88 13.82 11.69
C ASP A 127 13.45 15.06 12.40
N THR A 128 12.57 16.00 12.61
CA THR A 128 12.75 17.39 13.01
C THR A 128 13.61 17.63 14.25
N GLY A 129 14.56 18.57 14.15
CA GLY A 129 15.30 19.09 15.29
C GLY A 129 16.10 20.36 14.97
N ARG A 130 15.49 21.53 15.21
CA ARG A 130 16.13 22.83 15.46
C ARG A 130 16.85 23.49 14.27
N CYS A 131 16.24 24.53 13.70
CA CYS A 131 16.97 25.55 12.93
C CYS A 131 17.77 26.45 13.89
N PRO A 132 19.11 26.54 13.81
CA PRO A 132 19.81 27.73 14.26
C PRO A 132 19.72 28.78 13.16
N SER A 133 19.26 29.96 13.56
CA SER A 133 19.18 31.18 12.78
C SER A 133 20.47 31.52 12.05
N ALA A 134 20.27 32.09 10.87
CA ALA A 134 21.18 32.81 10.01
C ALA A 134 22.48 33.35 10.62
N MET A 135 23.54 33.11 9.86
CA MET A 135 24.78 33.87 9.67
C MET A 135 24.59 35.40 9.68
N PRO A 136 25.69 36.15 9.77
CA PRO A 136 26.36 36.54 8.50
C PRO A 136 27.72 35.88 8.28
#